data_AF-A0A5A7N7E3-F1
#
_entry.id   AF-A0A5A7N7E3-F1
#
_cell.length_a   1.000
_cell.length_b   1.000
_cell.length_c   1.000
_cell.angle_alpha   90.00
_cell.angle_beta   90.00
_cell.angle_gamma   90.00
#
_symmetry.space_group_name_H-M   'P 1'
#
loop_
_entity.id
_entity.type
_entity.pdbx_description
1 polymer ?
#
loop_
_entity_poly.entity_id
_entity_poly.type
_entity_poly.pdbx_seq_one_letter_code
_entity_poly.pdbx_strand_id
1 'polypeptide(L)'
;MIEAAKAAKASITSVSFDDRTADVHVHRLYEDERMSCLTANLDDLRLSFRLNMPGRHWVLNGLMVLAAVRALGGDLGMAALGLADFRPGRGRGRALFMDLGDGPFCLIDDAYNANPVSLGASLGVLARRPQDKGARRIAVLADMAELGATAAACHQALIPDLKAARLDAVIALGPLMQDAARKADLAVRRADSPEQALNLLLPMLNKGDVVLVKGSRSAGLDRLVSDLLALAHQVHNQQMEDRRLQASRPGAAPQIAPMAFDPAGYGPAGYGPADYGEAKRNDMHAL
;
A
#
# COMPACT_ATOMS: atom_id res chain seq x y z
N MET A 1 8.77 11.90 -27.47
CA MET A 1 7.45 12.33 -26.96
C MET A 1 7.39 13.84 -26.76
N ILE A 2 8.28 14.46 -25.97
CA ILE A 2 8.32 15.93 -25.77
C ILE A 2 8.47 16.70 -27.09
N GLU A 3 9.40 16.31 -27.95
CA GLU A 3 9.59 16.97 -29.26
C GLU A 3 8.36 16.85 -30.18
N ALA A 4 7.63 15.72 -30.10
CA ALA A 4 6.38 15.55 -30.83
C ALA A 4 5.26 16.44 -30.28
N ALA A 5 5.16 16.59 -28.95
CA ALA A 5 4.20 17.50 -28.32
C ALA A 5 4.49 18.97 -28.66
N LYS A 6 5.77 19.37 -28.67
CA LYS A 6 6.21 20.70 -29.13
C LYS A 6 5.86 20.93 -30.59
N ALA A 7 6.14 19.96 -31.47
CA ALA A 7 5.80 20.04 -32.88
C ALA A 7 4.29 20.18 -33.12
N ALA A 8 3.47 19.55 -32.28
CA ALA A 8 2.01 19.68 -32.29
C ALA A 8 1.50 20.98 -31.64
N LYS A 9 2.38 21.86 -31.13
CA LYS A 9 2.03 23.07 -30.37
C LYS A 9 1.13 22.77 -29.16
N ALA A 10 1.27 21.58 -28.57
CA ALA A 10 0.55 21.22 -27.35
C ALA A 10 1.10 22.01 -26.16
N SER A 11 0.22 22.31 -25.18
CA SER A 11 0.67 22.77 -23.87
C SER A 11 1.41 21.64 -23.16
N ILE A 12 2.56 21.95 -22.57
CA ILE A 12 3.39 20.99 -21.84
C ILE A 12 3.47 21.46 -20.39
N THR A 13 3.07 20.60 -19.47
CA THR A 13 3.21 20.82 -18.03
C THR A 13 4.23 19.85 -17.47
N SER A 14 5.29 20.39 -16.89
CA SER A 14 6.33 19.64 -16.20
C SER A 14 5.92 19.37 -14.74
N VAL A 15 6.16 18.14 -14.28
CA VAL A 15 5.84 17.70 -12.91
C VAL A 15 7.11 17.14 -12.28
N SER A 16 7.49 17.65 -11.11
CA SER A 16 8.69 17.19 -10.42
C SER A 16 8.50 17.12 -8.91
N PHE A 17 9.22 16.19 -8.27
CA PHE A 17 9.28 16.13 -6.82
C PHE A 17 10.37 17.07 -6.27
N ASP A 18 11.52 17.14 -6.96
CA ASP A 18 12.74 17.78 -6.47
C ASP A 18 13.05 19.09 -7.21
N ASP A 19 12.64 19.20 -8.48
CA ASP A 19 12.93 20.37 -9.31
C ASP A 19 11.88 21.46 -9.10
N ARG A 20 12.30 22.53 -8.41
CA ARG A 20 11.45 23.69 -8.13
C ARG A 20 11.23 24.61 -9.32
N THR A 21 11.88 24.34 -10.45
CA THR A 21 11.64 25.06 -11.72
C THR A 21 10.53 24.41 -12.54
N ALA A 22 10.06 23.22 -12.16
CA ALA A 22 8.92 22.57 -12.80
C ALA A 22 7.60 23.30 -12.50
N ASP A 23 6.68 23.26 -13.46
CA ASP A 23 5.36 23.91 -13.40
C ASP A 23 4.55 23.42 -12.20
N VAL A 24 4.59 22.10 -11.94
CA VAL A 24 3.99 21.47 -10.75
C VAL A 24 5.06 20.78 -9.92
N HIS A 25 5.22 21.19 -8.66
CA HIS A 25 6.21 20.59 -7.78
C HIS A 25 5.88 20.64 -6.29
N VAL A 26 6.57 19.81 -5.50
CA VAL A 26 6.43 19.79 -4.03
C VAL A 26 7.05 21.06 -3.43
N HIS A 27 6.23 21.83 -2.71
CA HIS A 27 6.72 22.95 -1.89
C HIS A 27 7.10 22.49 -0.48
N ARG A 28 6.25 21.66 0.13
CA ARG A 28 6.45 21.10 1.47
C ARG A 28 5.82 19.73 1.54
N LEU A 29 6.48 18.79 2.22
CA LEU A 29 5.98 17.44 2.45
C LEU A 29 6.19 17.05 3.91
N TYR A 30 5.14 16.51 4.51
CA TYR A 30 5.18 15.73 5.74
C TYR A 30 4.60 14.35 5.40
N GLU A 31 5.33 13.29 5.73
CA GLU A 31 4.94 11.91 5.44
C GLU A 31 4.98 11.12 6.75
N ASP A 32 3.95 10.32 7.01
CA ASP A 32 3.94 9.28 8.03
C ASP A 32 3.82 7.90 7.36
N GLU A 33 3.64 6.83 8.13
CA GLU A 33 3.55 5.47 7.58
C GLU A 33 2.24 5.14 6.83
N ARG A 34 1.27 6.05 6.82
CA ARG A 34 -0.08 5.88 6.27
C ARG A 34 -0.39 6.87 5.15
N MET A 35 0.20 8.06 5.19
CA MET A 35 -0.21 9.17 4.33
C MET A 35 0.88 10.22 4.10
N SER A 36 0.64 11.04 3.08
CA SER A 36 1.43 12.23 2.77
C SER A 36 0.57 13.49 2.92
N CYS A 37 1.00 14.44 3.72
CA CYS A 37 0.47 15.80 3.77
C CYS A 37 1.43 16.73 3.05
N LEU A 38 0.99 17.38 1.98
CA LEU A 38 1.86 18.22 1.18
C LEU A 38 1.22 19.52 0.73
N THR A 39 2.07 20.52 0.58
CA THR A 39 1.78 21.73 -0.19
C THR A 39 2.49 21.59 -1.53
N ALA A 40 1.73 21.68 -2.63
CA ALA A 40 2.25 21.72 -3.98
C ALA A 40 2.16 23.14 -4.56
N ASN A 41 3.16 23.52 -5.35
CA ASN A 41 3.04 24.63 -6.29
C ASN A 41 2.48 24.09 -7.60
N LEU A 42 1.48 24.77 -8.16
CA LEU A 42 0.88 24.52 -9.46
C LEU A 42 0.86 25.86 -10.21
N ASP A 43 1.96 26.20 -10.86
CA ASP A 43 2.24 27.52 -11.43
C ASP A 43 2.08 28.66 -10.40
N ASP A 44 1.01 29.44 -10.54
CA ASP A 44 0.61 30.60 -9.75
C ASP A 44 -0.18 30.22 -8.48
N LEU A 45 -0.58 28.95 -8.34
CA LEU A 45 -1.38 28.47 -7.23
C LEU A 45 -0.55 27.62 -6.26
N ARG A 46 -0.81 27.78 -4.96
CA ARG A 46 -0.39 26.83 -3.93
C ARG A 46 -1.57 26.07 -3.39
N LEU A 47 -1.48 24.75 -3.38
CA LEU A 47 -2.53 23.87 -2.87
C LEU A 47 -1.96 22.94 -1.79
N SER A 48 -2.56 23.00 -0.61
CA SER A 48 -2.28 22.05 0.47
C SER A 48 -3.33 20.95 0.46
N PHE A 49 -2.89 19.69 0.45
CA PHE A 49 -3.79 18.55 0.42
C PHE A 49 -3.17 17.34 1.12
N ARG A 50 -4.04 16.38 1.45
CA ARG A 50 -3.67 15.07 1.97
C ARG A 50 -3.76 14.06 0.83
N LEU A 51 -2.77 13.19 0.76
CA LEU A 51 -2.78 11.99 -0.07
C LEU A 51 -2.76 10.79 0.87
N ASN A 52 -3.75 9.91 0.74
CA ASN A 52 -3.90 8.73 1.60
C ASN A 52 -2.95 7.58 1.23
N MET A 53 -1.72 7.94 0.84
CA MET A 53 -0.63 7.02 0.54
C MET A 53 0.71 7.67 0.92
N PRO A 54 1.62 6.92 1.57
CA PRO A 54 2.99 7.34 1.75
C PRO A 54 3.83 7.00 0.52
N GLY A 55 4.89 7.77 0.29
CA GLY A 55 5.93 7.48 -0.69
C GLY A 55 5.99 8.51 -1.80
N ARG A 56 7.23 8.90 -2.15
CA ARG A 56 7.57 9.82 -3.25
C ARG A 56 6.82 9.54 -4.56
N HIS A 57 6.65 8.28 -4.92
CA HIS A 57 5.98 7.87 -6.15
C HIS A 57 4.47 8.17 -6.13
N TRP A 58 3.81 7.99 -4.98
CA TRP A 58 2.41 8.37 -4.80
C TRP A 58 2.23 9.87 -4.82
N VAL A 59 3.13 10.62 -4.18
CA VAL A 59 3.14 12.08 -4.26
C VAL A 59 3.24 12.54 -5.71
N LEU A 60 4.19 12.02 -6.48
CA LEU A 60 4.32 12.34 -7.92
C LEU A 60 3.05 12.02 -8.70
N ASN A 61 2.42 10.86 -8.47
CA ASN A 61 1.15 10.51 -9.10
C ASN A 61 0.05 11.52 -8.74
N GLY A 62 -0.05 11.92 -7.47
CA GLY A 62 -1.00 12.95 -7.03
C GLY A 62 -0.75 14.30 -7.72
N LEU A 63 0.50 14.72 -7.85
CA LEU A 63 0.86 15.94 -8.58
C LEU A 63 0.48 15.85 -10.06
N MET A 64 0.70 14.71 -10.72
CA MET A 64 0.29 14.49 -12.11
C MET A 64 -1.23 14.52 -12.28
N VAL A 65 -1.98 13.97 -11.32
CA VAL A 65 -3.45 14.07 -11.31
C VAL A 65 -3.89 15.53 -11.20
N LEU A 66 -3.32 16.30 -10.28
CA LEU A 66 -3.67 17.72 -10.12
C LEU A 66 -3.29 18.55 -11.35
N ALA A 67 -2.12 18.28 -11.95
CA ALA A 67 -1.70 18.91 -13.21
C ALA A 67 -2.72 18.64 -14.33
N ALA A 68 -3.17 17.40 -14.47
CA ALA A 68 -4.17 17.03 -15.46
C ALA A 68 -5.54 17.69 -15.20
N VAL A 69 -6.00 17.72 -13.95
CA VAL A 69 -7.26 18.39 -13.58
C VAL A 69 -7.20 19.89 -13.90
N ARG A 70 -6.09 20.56 -13.55
CA ARG A 70 -5.87 21.98 -13.87
C ARG A 70 -5.89 22.23 -15.37
N ALA A 71 -5.16 21.40 -16.14
CA ALA A 71 -5.10 21.52 -17.60
C ALA A 71 -6.47 21.37 -18.28
N LEU A 72 -7.38 20.61 -17.66
CA LEU A 72 -8.75 20.42 -18.12
C LEU A 72 -9.73 21.47 -17.56
N GLY A 73 -9.27 22.44 -16.77
CA GLY A 73 -10.12 23.45 -16.13
C GLY A 73 -11.04 22.89 -15.02
N GLY A 74 -10.69 21.74 -14.46
CA GLY A 74 -11.46 21.09 -13.40
C GLY A 74 -11.23 21.68 -12.00
N ASP A 75 -12.06 21.27 -11.05
CA ASP A 75 -11.99 21.71 -9.66
C ASP A 75 -10.84 21.01 -8.89
N LEU A 76 -9.80 21.78 -8.59
CA LEU A 76 -8.64 21.30 -7.83
C LEU A 76 -8.94 20.98 -6.36
N GLY A 77 -9.93 21.64 -5.75
CA GLY A 77 -10.39 21.34 -4.40
C GLY A 77 -11.04 19.96 -4.35
N MET A 78 -11.93 19.67 -5.31
CA MET A 78 -12.55 18.35 -5.44
C MET A 78 -11.52 17.26 -5.76
N ALA A 79 -10.54 17.55 -6.63
CA ALA A 79 -9.46 16.61 -6.90
C ALA A 79 -8.60 16.33 -5.66
N ALA A 80 -8.28 17.37 -4.87
CA ALA A 80 -7.56 17.22 -3.61
C ALA A 80 -8.32 16.39 -2.57
N LEU A 81 -9.65 16.60 -2.45
CA LEU A 81 -10.51 15.76 -1.60
C LEU A 81 -10.51 14.31 -2.09
N GLY A 82 -10.61 14.08 -3.40
CA GLY A 82 -10.52 12.74 -3.98
C GLY A 82 -9.18 12.04 -3.71
N LEU A 83 -8.07 12.76 -3.72
CA LEU A 83 -6.74 12.23 -3.35
C LEU A 83 -6.64 11.90 -1.86
N ALA A 84 -7.37 12.64 -1.00
CA ALA A 84 -7.42 12.39 0.43
C ALA A 84 -8.23 11.13 0.78
N ASP A 85 -9.19 10.75 -0.06
CA ASP A 85 -10.02 9.54 0.12
C ASP A 85 -9.56 8.37 -0.74
N PHE A 86 -8.57 8.59 -1.61
CA PHE A 86 -8.03 7.58 -2.50
C PHE A 86 -7.58 6.34 -1.73
N ARG A 87 -7.97 5.17 -2.23
CA ARG A 87 -7.47 3.88 -1.75
C ARG A 87 -6.84 3.14 -2.92
N PRO A 88 -5.57 2.73 -2.82
CA PRO A 88 -4.96 1.95 -3.88
C PRO A 88 -5.73 0.63 -4.04
N GLY A 89 -5.82 0.17 -5.29
CA GLY A 89 -6.29 -1.19 -5.57
C GLY A 89 -5.40 -2.23 -4.88
N ARG A 90 -5.92 -3.45 -4.76
CA ARG A 90 -5.18 -4.60 -4.21
C ARG A 90 -3.81 -4.75 -4.90
N GLY A 91 -2.77 -5.05 -4.12
CA GLY A 91 -1.41 -5.22 -4.62
C GLY A 91 -0.69 -3.95 -5.05
N ARG A 92 -1.14 -2.76 -4.60
CA ARG A 92 -0.53 -1.47 -4.97
C ARG A 92 -0.07 -0.65 -3.76
N GLY A 93 0.67 -1.29 -2.87
CA GLY A 93 1.35 -0.66 -1.73
C GLY A 93 0.46 -0.39 -0.52
N ARG A 94 -0.74 -0.97 -0.45
CA ARG A 94 -1.65 -0.76 0.70
C ARG A 94 -1.07 -1.38 1.96
N ALA A 95 -0.97 -0.60 3.04
CA ALA A 95 -0.66 -1.13 4.36
C ALA A 95 -1.91 -1.72 5.02
N LEU A 96 -1.81 -2.94 5.51
CA LEU A 96 -2.84 -3.73 6.17
C LEU A 96 -2.33 -4.13 7.55
N PHE A 97 -3.08 -3.82 8.60
CA PHE A 97 -2.76 -4.25 9.95
C PHE A 97 -3.48 -5.57 10.21
N MET A 98 -2.72 -6.63 10.45
CA MET A 98 -3.23 -8.00 10.56
C MET A 98 -2.80 -8.61 11.89
N ASP A 99 -3.56 -9.58 12.39
CA ASP A 99 -3.23 -10.37 13.58
C ASP A 99 -3.55 -11.84 13.26
N LEU A 100 -2.58 -12.72 13.50
CA LEU A 100 -2.70 -14.17 13.30
C LEU A 100 -2.77 -14.94 14.63
N GLY A 101 -2.98 -14.26 15.75
CA GLY A 101 -3.13 -14.84 17.08
C GLY A 101 -1.96 -14.53 18.01
N ASP A 102 -0.79 -14.22 17.45
CA ASP A 102 0.45 -13.91 18.18
C ASP A 102 0.75 -12.39 18.25
N GLY A 103 -0.24 -11.57 17.91
CA GLY A 103 -0.20 -10.12 17.99
C GLY A 103 -0.13 -9.43 16.62
N PRO A 104 -0.41 -8.12 16.59
CA PRO A 104 -0.57 -7.40 15.34
C PRO A 104 0.76 -7.16 14.63
N PHE A 105 0.74 -7.21 13.30
CA PHE A 105 1.83 -6.81 12.40
C PHE A 105 1.28 -6.05 11.20
N CYS A 106 2.15 -5.40 10.43
CA CYS A 106 1.79 -4.64 9.24
C CYS A 106 2.22 -5.37 7.97
N LEU A 107 1.28 -5.65 7.08
CA LEU A 107 1.53 -6.10 5.71
C LEU A 107 1.43 -4.94 4.73
N ILE A 108 2.47 -4.68 3.95
CA ILE A 108 2.44 -3.80 2.78
C ILE A 108 2.21 -4.68 1.55
N ASP A 109 0.97 -4.68 1.06
CA ASP A 109 0.53 -5.43 -0.12
C ASP A 109 0.87 -4.67 -1.40
N ASP A 110 1.99 -5.01 -2.03
CA ASP A 110 2.43 -4.46 -3.32
C ASP A 110 2.70 -5.58 -4.36
N ALA A 111 1.90 -6.63 -4.29
CA ALA A 111 2.08 -7.88 -5.02
C ALA A 111 1.54 -7.87 -6.46
N TYR A 112 1.01 -6.76 -6.98
CA TYR A 112 0.40 -6.71 -8.32
C TYR A 112 1.42 -6.83 -9.44
N ASN A 113 2.51 -6.07 -9.34
CA ASN A 113 3.60 -6.08 -10.32
C ASN A 113 4.90 -5.51 -9.72
N ALA A 114 6.02 -5.79 -10.37
CA ALA A 114 7.32 -5.25 -10.00
C ALA A 114 8.13 -4.83 -11.23
N ASN A 115 8.75 -3.68 -11.10
CA ASN A 115 9.80 -3.14 -11.97
C ASN A 115 10.81 -2.39 -11.08
N PRO A 116 12.01 -2.05 -11.57
CA PRO A 116 13.08 -1.51 -10.72
C PRO A 116 12.65 -0.25 -9.95
N VAL A 117 12.00 0.69 -10.63
CA VAL A 117 11.55 1.96 -10.03
C VAL A 117 10.53 1.71 -8.91
N SER A 118 9.51 0.88 -9.18
CA SER A 118 8.49 0.57 -8.18
C SER A 118 9.03 -0.24 -7.01
N LEU A 119 9.93 -1.20 -7.24
CA LEU A 119 10.51 -2.02 -6.18
C LEU A 119 11.39 -1.17 -5.25
N GLY A 120 12.26 -0.34 -5.81
CA GLY A 120 13.06 0.62 -5.03
C GLY A 120 12.17 1.57 -4.22
N ALA A 121 11.07 2.05 -4.82
CA ALA A 121 10.12 2.91 -4.11
C ALA A 121 9.45 2.20 -2.91
N SER A 122 9.04 0.94 -3.07
CA SER A 122 8.40 0.15 -1.99
C SER A 122 9.39 -0.23 -0.90
N LEU A 123 10.64 -0.53 -1.25
CA LEU A 123 11.74 -0.70 -0.30
C LEU A 123 11.98 0.60 0.49
N GLY A 124 11.95 1.76 -0.18
CA GLY A 124 12.05 3.06 0.49
C GLY A 124 10.90 3.34 1.47
N VAL A 125 9.67 2.96 1.13
CA VAL A 125 8.51 3.05 2.05
C VAL A 125 8.71 2.14 3.26
N LEU A 126 9.14 0.90 3.05
CA LEU A 126 9.44 -0.04 4.14
C LEU A 126 10.56 0.48 5.07
N ALA A 127 11.62 1.05 4.49
CA ALA A 127 12.77 1.59 5.23
C ALA A 127 12.40 2.73 6.18
N ARG A 128 11.48 3.61 5.73
CA ARG A 128 11.03 4.78 6.50
C ARG A 128 9.97 4.45 7.55
N ARG A 129 9.36 3.27 7.49
CA ARG A 129 8.30 2.90 8.43
C ARG A 129 8.85 2.83 9.87
N PRO A 130 8.19 3.48 10.85
CA PRO A 130 8.54 3.32 12.25
C PRO A 130 8.47 1.85 12.66
N GLN A 131 9.33 1.46 13.59
CA GLN A 131 9.36 0.13 14.17
C GLN A 131 9.27 0.25 15.68
N ASP A 132 8.40 -0.57 16.27
CA ASP A 132 8.44 -0.81 17.70
C ASP A 132 9.74 -1.54 18.07
N LYS A 133 10.16 -1.42 19.34
CA LYS A 133 11.36 -2.10 19.82
C LYS A 133 11.21 -3.62 19.63
N GLY A 134 12.08 -4.21 18.81
CA GLY A 134 12.07 -5.64 18.50
C GLY A 134 11.25 -6.04 17.27
N ALA A 135 10.53 -5.10 16.64
CA ALA A 135 9.88 -5.32 15.35
C ALA A 135 10.90 -5.40 14.22
N ARG A 136 10.62 -6.26 13.23
CA ARG A 136 11.51 -6.49 12.08
C ARG A 136 10.91 -6.00 10.76
N ARG A 137 11.75 -5.65 9.81
CA ARG A 137 11.41 -5.45 8.39
C ARG A 137 11.67 -6.76 7.64
N ILE A 138 10.59 -7.38 7.18
CA ILE A 138 10.64 -8.61 6.40
C ILE A 138 10.21 -8.26 4.97
N ALA A 139 10.93 -8.76 3.96
CA ALA A 139 10.53 -8.60 2.57
C ALA A 139 10.34 -9.96 1.90
N VAL A 140 9.18 -10.17 1.26
CA VAL A 140 8.91 -11.27 0.33
C VAL A 140 8.98 -10.70 -1.08
N LEU A 141 10.08 -10.98 -1.78
CA LEU A 141 10.40 -10.39 -3.07
C LEU A 141 10.45 -11.47 -4.15
N ALA A 142 9.93 -11.18 -5.34
CA ALA A 142 10.09 -12.05 -6.49
C ALA A 142 10.77 -11.36 -7.68
N ASP A 143 11.31 -12.16 -8.60
CA ASP A 143 11.84 -11.68 -9.88
C ASP A 143 10.87 -10.74 -10.58
N MET A 144 11.42 -9.66 -11.15
CA MET A 144 10.72 -8.73 -12.04
C MET A 144 10.61 -9.35 -13.45
N ALA A 145 9.43 -9.24 -14.06
CA ALA A 145 9.15 -9.81 -15.37
C ALA A 145 9.26 -8.77 -16.50
N GLU A 146 9.23 -9.23 -17.75
CA GLU A 146 9.17 -8.39 -18.97
C GLU A 146 10.37 -7.44 -19.17
N LEU A 147 11.54 -7.77 -18.61
CA LEU A 147 12.76 -6.96 -18.72
C LEU A 147 13.71 -7.41 -19.85
N GLY A 148 13.41 -8.55 -20.49
CA GLY A 148 14.22 -9.11 -21.58
C GLY A 148 15.70 -9.25 -21.20
N ALA A 149 16.59 -8.85 -22.12
CA ALA A 149 18.04 -8.92 -21.93
C ALA A 149 18.57 -8.06 -20.77
N THR A 150 17.79 -7.07 -20.30
CA THR A 150 18.20 -6.19 -19.19
C THR A 150 17.85 -6.75 -17.81
N ALA A 151 17.16 -7.90 -17.74
CA ALA A 151 16.65 -8.46 -16.48
C ALA A 151 17.72 -8.55 -15.39
N ALA A 152 18.87 -9.16 -15.67
CA ALA A 152 19.95 -9.30 -14.69
C ALA A 152 20.50 -7.95 -14.21
N ALA A 153 20.76 -7.01 -15.14
CA ALA A 153 21.25 -5.68 -14.81
C ALA A 153 20.24 -4.88 -13.96
N CYS A 154 18.95 -4.97 -14.29
CA CYS A 154 17.88 -4.35 -13.53
C CYS A 154 17.76 -4.91 -12.11
N HIS A 155 17.94 -6.23 -11.91
CA HIS A 155 17.96 -6.80 -10.56
C HIS A 155 19.21 -6.38 -9.77
N GLN A 156 20.37 -6.32 -10.41
CA GLN A 156 21.60 -5.84 -9.78
C GLN A 156 21.52 -4.35 -9.40
N ALA A 157 20.84 -3.54 -10.21
CA ALA A 157 20.64 -2.12 -9.93
C ALA A 157 19.85 -1.85 -8.63
N LEU A 158 19.14 -2.86 -8.10
CA LEU A 158 18.39 -2.77 -6.83
C LEU A 158 19.24 -3.05 -5.58
N ILE A 159 20.48 -3.50 -5.74
CA ILE A 159 21.36 -3.80 -4.59
C ILE A 159 21.48 -2.59 -3.62
N PRO A 160 21.68 -1.34 -4.08
CA PRO A 160 21.70 -0.19 -3.18
C PRO A 160 20.38 0.01 -2.41
N ASP A 161 19.23 -0.18 -3.06
CA ASP A 161 17.92 -0.06 -2.42
C ASP A 161 17.71 -1.16 -1.38
N LEU A 162 18.11 -2.39 -1.67
CA LEU A 162 18.06 -3.53 -0.75
C LEU A 162 18.93 -3.28 0.48
N LYS A 163 20.13 -2.72 0.31
CA LYS A 163 21.01 -2.33 1.42
C LYS A 163 20.40 -1.19 2.25
N ALA A 164 19.81 -0.19 1.59
CA ALA A 164 19.19 0.95 2.25
C ALA A 164 17.90 0.58 3.02
N ALA A 165 17.24 -0.51 2.65
CA ALA A 165 15.96 -0.94 3.21
C ALA A 165 16.03 -1.46 4.66
N ARG A 166 17.24 -1.73 5.19
CA ARG A 166 17.47 -2.23 6.55
C ARG A 166 16.60 -3.46 6.88
N LEU A 167 16.62 -4.43 5.96
CA LEU A 167 15.83 -5.65 6.06
C LEU A 167 16.44 -6.59 7.09
N ASP A 168 15.64 -7.06 8.02
CA ASP A 168 16.02 -8.10 8.99
C ASP A 168 15.93 -9.50 8.38
N ALA A 169 15.05 -9.67 7.39
CA ALA A 169 14.93 -10.91 6.65
C ALA A 169 14.38 -10.71 5.23
N VAL A 170 14.84 -11.56 4.30
CA VAL A 170 14.30 -11.63 2.93
C VAL A 170 13.90 -13.06 2.59
N ILE A 171 12.69 -13.21 2.07
CA ILE A 171 12.24 -14.42 1.35
C ILE A 171 12.22 -14.05 -0.13
N ALA A 172 13.06 -14.70 -0.93
CA ALA A 172 13.23 -14.36 -2.34
C ALA A 172 12.78 -15.51 -3.27
N LEU A 173 11.93 -15.18 -4.23
CA LEU A 173 11.47 -16.06 -5.30
C LEU A 173 12.14 -15.67 -6.61
N GLY A 174 12.63 -16.67 -7.33
CA GLY A 174 13.34 -16.48 -8.60
C GLY A 174 14.85 -16.21 -8.43
N PRO A 175 15.67 -16.68 -9.38
CA PRO A 175 17.12 -16.67 -9.25
C PRO A 175 17.73 -15.26 -9.27
N LEU A 176 17.13 -14.30 -9.98
CA LEU A 176 17.73 -12.96 -10.11
C LEU A 176 17.57 -12.14 -8.82
N MET A 177 16.41 -12.22 -8.18
CA MET A 177 16.14 -11.57 -6.90
C MET A 177 16.93 -12.24 -5.77
N GLN A 178 17.06 -13.56 -5.79
CA GLN A 178 17.92 -14.29 -4.85
C GLN A 178 19.38 -13.84 -4.97
N ASP A 179 19.90 -13.71 -6.19
CA ASP A 179 21.28 -13.24 -6.44
C ASP A 179 21.47 -11.78 -5.98
N ALA A 180 20.55 -10.88 -6.35
CA ALA A 180 20.60 -9.48 -5.95
C ALA A 180 20.55 -9.31 -4.42
N ALA A 181 19.63 -10.00 -3.73
CA ALA A 181 19.52 -9.93 -2.28
C ALA A 181 20.75 -10.51 -1.55
N ARG A 182 21.36 -11.60 -2.07
CA ARG A 182 22.62 -12.12 -1.51
C ARG A 182 23.78 -11.15 -1.69
N LYS A 183 23.91 -10.53 -2.88
CA LYS A 183 24.92 -9.50 -3.16
C LYS A 183 24.69 -8.21 -2.38
N ALA A 184 23.48 -8.01 -1.84
CA ALA A 184 23.17 -6.97 -0.89
C ALA A 184 23.56 -7.32 0.56
N ASP A 185 24.25 -8.44 0.79
CA ASP A 185 24.68 -8.94 2.10
C ASP A 185 23.50 -9.28 3.05
N LEU A 186 22.35 -9.65 2.47
CA LEU A 186 21.15 -10.01 3.22
C LEU A 186 21.05 -11.52 3.47
N ALA A 187 20.47 -11.90 4.60
CA ALA A 187 20.10 -13.29 4.87
C ALA A 187 18.86 -13.66 4.03
N VAL A 188 19.07 -14.44 2.97
CA VAL A 188 18.02 -14.80 2.00
C VAL A 188 17.51 -16.22 2.26
N ARG A 189 16.20 -16.34 2.51
CA ARG A 189 15.46 -17.59 2.43
C ARG A 189 14.93 -17.76 1.02
N ARG A 190 15.32 -18.85 0.36
CA ARG A 190 14.85 -19.17 -0.99
C ARG A 190 13.46 -19.80 -0.92
N ALA A 191 12.57 -19.33 -1.79
CA ALA A 191 11.31 -19.99 -2.11
C ALA A 191 11.19 -20.19 -3.62
N ASP A 192 10.61 -21.30 -4.03
CA ASP A 192 10.35 -21.65 -5.43
C ASP A 192 8.87 -21.46 -5.79
N SER A 193 8.00 -21.20 -4.81
CA SER A 193 6.58 -20.90 -5.02
C SER A 193 6.01 -19.95 -3.95
N PRO A 194 4.86 -19.27 -4.21
CA PRO A 194 4.17 -18.46 -3.21
C PRO A 194 3.80 -19.25 -1.94
N GLU A 195 3.40 -20.51 -2.08
CA GLU A 195 3.02 -21.38 -0.97
C GLU A 195 4.24 -21.70 -0.09
N GLN A 196 5.39 -21.97 -0.71
CA GLN A 196 6.64 -22.16 0.04
C GLN A 196 7.08 -20.87 0.73
N ALA A 197 6.94 -19.71 0.06
CA ALA A 197 7.24 -18.42 0.66
C ALA A 197 6.34 -18.13 1.86
N LEU A 198 5.06 -18.47 1.79
CA LEU A 198 4.13 -18.37 2.92
C LEU A 198 4.55 -19.28 4.08
N ASN A 199 4.88 -20.54 3.81
CA ASN A 199 5.33 -21.50 4.82
C ASN A 199 6.65 -21.07 5.51
N LEU A 200 7.51 -20.34 4.80
CA LEU A 200 8.70 -19.73 5.38
C LEU A 200 8.39 -18.48 6.19
N LEU A 201 7.41 -17.69 5.75
CA LEU A 201 7.02 -16.43 6.38
C LEU A 201 6.31 -16.65 7.72
N LEU A 202 5.29 -17.51 7.76
CA LEU A 202 4.43 -17.72 8.94
C LEU A 202 5.21 -17.95 10.26
N PRO A 203 6.17 -18.91 10.35
CA PRO A 203 6.91 -19.13 11.59
C PRO A 203 7.90 -18.01 11.92
N MET A 204 8.14 -17.08 10.99
CA MET A 204 9.00 -15.94 11.23
C MET A 204 8.24 -14.76 11.79
N LEU A 205 6.91 -14.65 11.65
CA LEU A 205 6.17 -13.45 12.04
C LEU A 205 6.16 -13.25 13.55
N ASN A 206 6.44 -12.03 13.99
CA ASN A 206 6.27 -11.58 15.36
C ASN A 206 5.40 -10.32 15.41
N LYS A 207 4.84 -10.06 16.59
CA LYS A 207 4.19 -8.78 16.91
C LYS A 207 5.09 -7.59 16.52
N GLY A 208 4.48 -6.64 15.83
CA GLY A 208 5.08 -5.37 15.41
C GLY A 208 5.82 -5.44 14.09
N ASP A 209 6.06 -6.63 13.51
CA ASP A 209 6.76 -6.74 12.24
C ASP A 209 6.10 -5.95 11.11
N VAL A 210 6.91 -5.56 10.14
CA VAL A 210 6.47 -4.96 8.89
C VAL A 210 6.91 -5.86 7.75
N VAL A 211 5.95 -6.40 7.01
CA VAL A 211 6.15 -7.32 5.91
C VAL A 211 5.83 -6.61 4.60
N LEU A 212 6.79 -6.49 3.69
CA LEU A 212 6.53 -6.08 2.31
C LEU A 212 6.39 -7.32 1.42
N VAL A 213 5.33 -7.40 0.63
CA VAL A 213 5.19 -8.43 -0.41
C VAL A 213 5.17 -7.75 -1.77
N LYS A 214 6.15 -8.06 -2.63
CA LYS A 214 6.27 -7.44 -3.95
C LYS A 214 6.93 -8.36 -4.97
N GLY A 215 6.35 -8.43 -6.16
CA GLY A 215 6.84 -9.28 -7.23
C GLY A 215 6.15 -9.00 -8.55
N SER A 216 6.67 -9.57 -9.63
CA SER A 216 5.97 -9.55 -10.91
C SER A 216 4.63 -10.29 -10.81
N ARG A 217 3.70 -9.96 -11.71
CA ARG A 217 2.39 -10.62 -11.76
C ARG A 217 2.49 -12.13 -11.95
N SER A 218 3.47 -12.59 -12.75
CA SER A 218 3.69 -14.01 -13.01
C SER A 218 4.25 -14.77 -11.80
N ALA A 219 4.82 -14.08 -10.80
CA ALA A 219 5.29 -14.72 -9.57
C ALA A 219 4.15 -15.18 -8.65
N GLY A 220 2.91 -14.69 -8.83
CA GLY A 220 1.74 -15.15 -8.08
C GLY A 220 1.74 -14.80 -6.59
N LEU A 221 2.51 -13.77 -6.17
CA LEU A 221 2.54 -13.35 -4.76
C LEU A 221 1.21 -12.77 -4.26
N ASP A 222 0.29 -12.42 -5.17
CA ASP A 222 -1.08 -12.07 -4.83
C ASP A 222 -1.83 -13.24 -4.17
N ARG A 223 -1.47 -14.49 -4.49
CA ARG A 223 -2.02 -15.69 -3.82
C ARG A 223 -1.57 -15.75 -2.36
N LEU A 224 -0.27 -15.58 -2.11
CA LEU A 224 0.28 -15.50 -0.75
C LEU A 224 -0.43 -14.43 0.09
N VAL A 225 -0.67 -13.25 -0.49
CA VAL A 225 -1.43 -12.19 0.21
C VAL A 225 -2.88 -12.63 0.47
N SER A 226 -3.54 -13.31 -0.47
CA SER A 226 -4.90 -13.83 -0.28
C SER A 226 -4.96 -14.81 0.88
N ASP A 227 -3.99 -15.73 0.94
CA ASP A 227 -3.93 -16.78 1.95
C ASP A 227 -3.66 -16.20 3.34
N LEU A 228 -2.77 -15.20 3.46
CA LEU A 228 -2.56 -14.45 4.71
C LEU A 228 -3.85 -13.78 5.20
N LEU A 229 -4.61 -13.14 4.29
CA LEU A 229 -5.88 -12.50 4.64
C LEU A 229 -6.93 -13.52 5.07
N ALA A 230 -7.00 -14.68 4.39
CA ALA A 230 -7.90 -15.76 4.77
C ALA A 230 -7.57 -16.31 6.16
N LEU A 231 -6.28 -16.53 6.46
CA LEU A 231 -5.83 -16.95 7.79
C LEU A 231 -6.20 -15.92 8.87
N ALA A 232 -5.95 -14.63 8.62
CA ALA A 232 -6.30 -13.57 9.58
C ALA A 232 -7.80 -13.52 9.86
N HIS A 233 -8.65 -13.69 8.85
CA HIS A 233 -10.10 -13.78 9.03
C HIS A 233 -10.51 -15.01 9.83
N GLN A 234 -9.90 -16.17 9.58
CA GLN A 234 -10.18 -17.40 10.34
C GLN A 234 -9.83 -17.24 11.82
N VAL A 235 -8.63 -16.72 12.12
CA VAL A 235 -8.20 -16.47 13.51
C VAL A 235 -9.13 -15.48 14.20
N HIS A 236 -9.47 -14.37 13.54
CA HIS A 236 -10.39 -13.38 14.09
C HIS A 236 -11.75 -13.99 14.45
N ASN A 237 -12.32 -14.79 13.55
CA ASN A 237 -13.61 -15.45 13.78
C ASN A 237 -13.54 -16.45 14.94
N GLN A 238 -12.48 -17.27 15.00
CA GLN A 238 -12.29 -18.22 16.09
C GLN A 238 -12.19 -17.50 17.45
N GLN A 239 -11.42 -16.42 17.53
CA GLN A 239 -11.30 -15.62 18.76
C GLN A 239 -12.63 -14.99 19.18
N MET A 240 -13.46 -14.56 18.23
CA MET A 240 -14.79 -14.02 18.50
C MET A 240 -15.74 -15.10 19.03
N GLU A 241 -15.70 -16.30 18.47
CA GLU A 241 -16.47 -17.46 18.96
C GLU A 241 -16.04 -17.87 20.37
N ASP A 242 -14.73 -17.97 20.63
CA ASP A 242 -14.19 -18.31 21.95
C ASP A 242 -14.61 -17.28 23.01
N ARG A 243 -14.59 -15.98 22.67
CA ARG A 243 -15.06 -14.91 23.56
C ARG A 243 -16.55 -15.00 23.85
N ARG A 244 -17.38 -15.30 22.85
CA ARG A 244 -18.83 -15.50 23.01
C ARG A 244 -19.14 -16.69 23.91
N LEU A 245 -18.41 -17.79 23.74
CA LEU A 245 -18.54 -18.98 24.59
C LEU A 245 -18.10 -18.70 26.03
N GLN A 246 -17.02 -17.95 26.24
CA GLN A 246 -16.57 -17.55 27.58
C GLN A 246 -17.56 -16.62 28.28
N ALA A 247 -18.11 -15.63 27.57
CA ALA A 247 -19.11 -14.69 28.10
C ALA A 247 -20.45 -15.36 28.44
N SER A 248 -20.76 -16.50 27.83
CA SER A 248 -21.99 -17.27 28.06
C SER A 248 -21.90 -18.24 29.25
N ARG A 249 -20.76 -18.31 29.96
CA ARG A 249 -20.58 -19.19 31.12
C ARG A 249 -21.29 -18.61 32.36
N PRO A 250 -22.07 -19.42 33.11
CA PRO A 250 -22.71 -18.94 34.33
C PRO A 250 -21.66 -18.48 35.37
N GLY A 251 -21.79 -17.24 35.83
CA GLY A 251 -20.85 -16.60 36.78
C GLY A 251 -19.79 -15.69 36.13
N ALA A 252 -19.80 -15.49 34.81
CA ALA A 252 -18.91 -14.53 34.16
C ALA A 252 -19.29 -13.08 34.53
N ALA A 253 -18.34 -12.33 35.11
CA ALA A 253 -18.51 -10.90 35.34
C ALA A 253 -18.63 -10.17 33.99
N PRO A 254 -19.50 -9.15 33.85
CA PRO A 254 -19.58 -8.37 32.62
C PRO A 254 -18.24 -7.67 32.38
N GLN A 255 -17.50 -8.14 31.36
CA GLN A 255 -16.30 -7.44 30.90
C GLN A 255 -16.75 -6.25 30.07
N ILE A 256 -16.42 -5.05 30.53
CA ILE A 256 -16.54 -3.83 29.73
C ILE A 256 -15.56 -3.99 28.57
N ALA A 257 -16.07 -4.21 27.37
CA ALA A 257 -15.24 -4.30 26.18
C ALA A 257 -14.45 -2.99 26.04
N PRO A 258 -13.10 -3.02 25.93
CA PRO A 258 -12.40 -1.86 25.42
C PRO A 258 -12.98 -1.55 24.03
N MET A 259 -13.19 -0.25 23.73
CA MET A 259 -13.65 0.18 22.40
C MET A 259 -12.89 -0.61 21.34
N ALA A 260 -13.62 -1.42 20.57
CA ALA A 260 -13.05 -2.16 19.46
C ALA A 260 -12.39 -1.15 18.52
N PHE A 261 -11.08 -1.25 18.38
CA PHE A 261 -10.41 -0.61 17.26
C PHE A 261 -10.89 -1.35 16.01
N ASP A 262 -11.66 -0.64 15.18
CA ASP A 262 -12.03 -1.09 13.84
C ASP A 262 -10.82 -0.85 12.92
N PRO A 263 -10.04 -1.89 12.54
CA PRO A 263 -8.94 -1.71 11.59
C PRO A 263 -9.46 -1.39 10.18
N ALA A 264 -10.78 -1.50 9.97
CA ALA A 264 -11.49 -1.28 8.74
C ALA A 264 -12.52 -0.16 8.90
N GLY A 265 -12.15 0.98 9.51
CA GLY A 265 -12.94 2.21 9.45
C GLY A 265 -13.20 2.63 8.00
N TYR A 266 -14.20 2.00 7.41
CA TYR A 266 -15.43 2.41 6.78
C TYR A 266 -16.21 1.09 6.53
N GLY A 267 -17.41 0.98 7.08
CA GLY A 267 -18.33 -0.15 6.88
C GLY A 267 -18.65 -0.43 5.40
N PRO A 268 -19.47 -1.46 5.11
CA PRO A 268 -19.61 -2.01 3.77
C PRO A 268 -20.32 -0.99 2.86
N ALA A 269 -19.59 -0.40 1.92
CA ALA A 269 -20.21 0.12 0.71
C ALA A 269 -20.77 -1.08 -0.06
N GLY A 270 -22.09 -1.11 -0.17
CA GLY A 270 -22.90 -2.26 -0.51
C GLY A 270 -22.59 -2.92 -1.86
N TYR A 271 -22.78 -4.24 -1.86
CA TYR A 271 -23.10 -5.02 -3.05
C TYR A 271 -24.58 -5.41 -2.98
N GLY A 272 -25.36 -5.00 -3.98
CA GLY A 272 -26.50 -5.77 -4.50
C GLY A 272 -27.90 -5.23 -4.23
N PRO A 273 -28.83 -5.37 -5.20
CA PRO A 273 -30.00 -4.50 -5.39
C PRO A 273 -31.23 -5.03 -4.66
N ALA A 274 -32.06 -4.16 -4.09
CA ALA A 274 -33.42 -4.52 -3.69
C ALA A 274 -34.36 -3.29 -3.65
N ASP A 275 -35.34 -3.34 -4.55
CA ASP A 275 -36.73 -2.95 -4.39
C ASP A 275 -37.09 -1.59 -3.78
N TYR A 276 -37.41 -0.65 -4.68
CA TYR A 276 -38.40 0.38 -4.39
C TYR A 276 -39.80 -0.25 -4.37
N GLY A 277 -40.23 -0.71 -3.19
CA GLY A 277 -41.61 -1.07 -2.89
C GLY A 277 -42.35 0.10 -2.22
N GLU A 278 -43.48 0.47 -2.80
CA GLU A 278 -44.43 1.48 -2.35
C GLU A 278 -44.81 1.40 -0.86
N ALA A 279 -44.87 2.54 -0.17
CA ALA A 279 -45.91 2.77 0.84
C ALA A 279 -46.10 4.27 1.17
N LYS A 280 -47.25 4.78 0.70
CA LYS A 280 -48.20 5.68 1.36
C LYS A 280 -47.80 7.14 1.66
N ARG A 281 -48.39 7.98 0.80
CA ARG A 281 -49.08 9.25 1.11
C ARG A 281 -49.48 9.41 2.58
N ASN A 282 -49.16 10.58 3.14
CA ASN A 282 -50.17 11.42 3.78
C ASN A 282 -49.76 12.89 3.71
N ASP A 283 -50.68 13.69 3.18
CA ASP A 283 -50.67 15.14 3.18
C ASP A 283 -50.64 15.72 4.60
N MET A 284 -49.95 16.85 4.79
CA MET A 284 -50.57 18.03 5.40
C MET A 284 -49.81 19.32 5.09
N HIS A 285 -50.55 20.21 4.44
CA HIS A 285 -50.38 21.62 4.09
C HIS A 285 -49.63 22.57 5.04
N ALA A 286 -49.14 23.65 4.39
CA ALA A 286 -48.94 25.04 4.87
C ALA A 286 -47.76 25.24 5.83
N LEU A 287 -46.77 26.11 5.57
CA LEU A 287 -46.72 27.43 4.92
C LEU A 287 -45.35 27.63 4.25
#